data_AF-A0A443REV9-F1
#
_entry.id   AF-A0A443REV9-F1
#
_cell.length_a   1.000
_cell.length_b   1.000
_cell.length_c   1.000
_cell.angle_alpha   90.00
_cell.angle_beta   90.00
_cell.angle_gamma   90.00
#
_symmetry.space_group_name_H-M   'P 1'
#
loop_
_entity.id
_entity.type
_entity.pdbx_description
1 polymer ?
#
loop_
_entity_poly.entity_id
_entity_poly.type
_entity_poly.pdbx_seq_one_letter_code
_entity_poly.pdbx_strand_id
1 'polypeptide(L)'
;MKNQLTQSKPKELSRLYANLMICVCICILAVDFPVFPRRFAKTITYGWSLMDIGVGCFIAINAGFSRESTIGLPINERMSRIKKTFVSCLPIFILGLQRLAVVKGLEYHEEITEYGVHWNFFFTLSFAKMLSTILCCFISQHLHLFITSLALGILHQILLCLGLKDFIQNDYRIGFIAANKDGIFSLPGYISLYLMVVAIGGFCFQRKREENEQIFSYALIPEFIATFLCSGLCMFINHTLIEHTSRREANLAYICWIITAVFFLLIIECLISFAIDVLTVNVKHSNEKLESVVFNAFSQNTLFMFILANILTGIINLSTDTTKVDDYFAVIILFIYAFILCAIAVFCYIKNIQLKRPTNLINLIGLK
;
A
#
# COMPACT_ATOMS: atom_id res chain seq x y z
N MET A 1 13.15 1.51 -35.42
CA MET A 1 13.26 2.44 -34.27
C MET A 1 11.89 2.66 -33.63
N LYS A 2 11.38 1.67 -32.88
CA LYS A 2 10.23 1.89 -31.99
C LYS A 2 10.80 2.46 -30.70
N ASN A 3 10.62 3.75 -30.47
CA ASN A 3 10.85 4.38 -29.18
C ASN A 3 9.95 3.69 -28.15
N GLN A 4 10.47 2.63 -27.54
CA GLN A 4 10.02 2.18 -26.23
C GLN A 4 10.40 3.29 -25.27
N LEU A 5 9.52 4.29 -25.15
CA LEU A 5 9.33 4.99 -23.88
C LEU A 5 8.89 3.91 -22.87
N THR A 6 9.85 3.14 -22.36
CA THR A 6 9.73 2.49 -21.06
C THR A 6 9.56 3.63 -20.08
N GLN A 7 8.32 4.10 -19.94
CA GLN A 7 7.95 5.17 -19.03
C GLN A 7 8.46 4.77 -17.65
N SER A 8 9.49 5.48 -17.21
CA SER A 8 10.08 5.27 -15.90
C SER A 8 8.99 5.54 -14.86
N LYS A 9 8.82 4.59 -13.93
CA LYS A 9 7.93 4.80 -12.79
C LYS A 9 8.32 6.13 -12.11
N PRO A 10 7.35 6.91 -11.61
CA PRO A 10 7.64 8.10 -10.79
C PRO A 10 8.69 7.76 -9.72
N LYS A 11 9.81 8.49 -9.70
CA LYS A 11 10.97 8.18 -8.85
C LYS A 11 10.65 8.41 -7.38
N GLU A 12 9.93 9.49 -7.10
CA GLU A 12 9.46 9.92 -5.78
C GLU A 12 8.52 8.87 -5.21
N LEU A 13 7.53 8.40 -5.98
CA LEU A 13 6.63 7.33 -5.57
C LEU A 13 7.37 6.00 -5.35
N SER A 14 8.41 5.71 -6.15
CA SER A 14 9.25 4.51 -6.00
C SER A 14 10.09 4.54 -4.72
N ARG A 15 10.60 5.71 -4.33
CA ARG A 15 11.28 5.92 -3.04
C ARG A 15 10.32 5.85 -1.87
N LEU A 16 9.17 6.52 -1.98
CA LEU A 16 8.11 6.44 -0.98
C LEU A 16 7.71 4.98 -0.69
N TYR A 17 7.54 4.17 -1.74
CA TYR A 17 7.22 2.77 -1.59
C TYR A 17 8.33 1.98 -0.89
N ALA A 18 9.59 2.21 -1.25
CA ALA A 18 10.73 1.57 -0.60
C ALA A 18 10.83 1.95 0.89
N ASN A 19 10.64 3.23 1.22
CA ASN A 19 10.65 3.73 2.60
C ASN A 19 9.52 3.12 3.43
N LEU A 20 8.29 3.13 2.91
CA LEU A 20 7.16 2.47 3.57
C LEU A 20 7.47 1.00 3.84
N MET A 21 8.06 0.30 2.87
CA MET A 21 8.37 -1.11 2.99
C MET A 21 9.40 -1.43 4.05
N ILE A 22 10.48 -0.64 4.12
CA ILE A 22 11.50 -0.79 5.16
C ILE A 22 10.86 -0.58 6.53
N CYS A 23 10.09 0.50 6.71
CA CYS A 23 9.36 0.77 7.95
C CYS A 23 8.41 -0.36 8.33
N VAL A 24 7.61 -0.86 7.38
CA VAL A 24 6.68 -1.98 7.61
C VAL A 24 7.46 -3.23 8.03
N CYS A 25 8.54 -3.60 7.32
CA CYS A 25 9.31 -4.80 7.63
C CYS A 25 9.89 -4.75 9.05
N ILE A 26 10.33 -3.58 9.51
CA ILE A 26 10.83 -3.39 10.88
C ILE A 26 9.67 -3.45 11.88
N CYS A 27 8.58 -2.72 11.63
CA CYS A 27 7.47 -2.60 12.58
C CYS A 27 6.71 -3.91 12.83
N ILE A 28 6.62 -4.81 11.83
CA ILE A 28 5.90 -6.08 11.99
C ILE A 28 6.54 -7.01 13.02
N LEU A 29 7.86 -6.90 13.25
CA LEU A 29 8.54 -7.61 14.32
C LEU A 29 8.63 -6.75 15.58
N ALA A 30 8.90 -5.45 15.43
CA ALA A 30 9.07 -4.56 16.57
C ALA A 30 7.87 -4.55 17.51
N VAL A 31 6.64 -4.60 16.96
CA VAL A 31 5.40 -4.59 17.76
C VAL A 31 5.30 -5.75 18.77
N ASP A 32 6.00 -6.85 18.54
CA ASP A 32 5.93 -8.00 19.45
C ASP A 32 6.77 -7.78 20.72
N PHE A 33 7.74 -6.86 20.69
CA PHE A 33 8.60 -6.53 21.82
C PHE A 33 8.02 -5.45 22.74
N PRO A 34 8.26 -5.51 24.07
CA PRO A 34 7.85 -4.47 25.02
C PRO A 34 8.41 -3.08 24.72
N VAL A 35 9.63 -3.02 24.18
CA VAL A 35 10.30 -1.76 23.79
C VAL A 35 9.50 -0.96 22.77
N PHE A 36 8.63 -1.60 21.99
CA PHE A 36 7.77 -0.92 21.04
C PHE A 36 6.52 -0.36 21.74
N PRO A 37 6.33 0.97 21.77
CA PRO A 37 5.22 1.57 22.50
C PRO A 37 3.87 1.10 21.94
N ARG A 38 3.02 0.53 22.81
CA ARG A 38 1.70 -0.02 22.41
C ARG A 38 0.77 1.01 21.77
N ARG A 39 0.97 2.31 22.01
CA ARG A 39 0.24 3.39 21.31
C ARG A 39 0.46 3.42 19.78
N PHE A 40 1.54 2.78 19.29
CA PHE A 40 1.83 2.67 17.86
C PHE A 40 1.36 1.35 17.25
N ALA A 41 0.90 0.41 18.09
CA ALA A 41 0.28 -0.82 17.64
C ALA A 41 -1.10 -0.55 17.05
N LYS A 42 -1.61 -1.54 16.31
CA LYS A 42 -2.91 -1.49 15.63
C LYS A 42 -4.04 -1.10 16.58
N THR A 43 -4.90 -0.20 16.13
CA THR A 43 -6.15 0.11 16.86
C THR A 43 -7.17 -1.02 16.67
N ILE A 44 -7.94 -1.30 17.73
CA ILE A 44 -8.93 -2.39 17.72
C ILE A 44 -10.28 -1.90 17.15
N THR A 45 -10.73 -0.72 17.57
CA THR A 45 -12.02 -0.14 17.17
C THR A 45 -11.83 1.19 16.44
N TYR A 46 -11.30 2.19 17.15
CA TYR A 46 -11.16 3.56 16.67
C TYR A 46 -9.80 4.15 17.02
N GLY A 47 -9.40 5.15 16.24
CA GLY A 47 -8.19 5.94 16.41
C GLY A 47 -7.25 5.85 15.21
N TRP A 48 -6.04 6.33 15.43
CA TRP A 48 -4.94 6.28 14.47
C TRP A 48 -3.69 5.78 15.19
N SER A 49 -2.93 4.92 14.52
CA SER A 49 -1.64 4.42 15.01
C SER A 49 -0.66 4.30 13.84
N LEU A 50 0.62 4.12 14.15
CA LEU A 50 1.63 3.89 13.12
C LEU A 50 1.30 2.64 12.28
N MET A 51 0.83 1.57 12.93
CA MET A 51 0.53 0.31 12.25
C MET A 51 -0.76 0.34 11.41
N ASP A 52 -1.66 1.28 11.67
CA ASP A 52 -2.89 1.42 10.88
C ASP A 52 -2.65 2.09 9.53
N ILE A 53 -1.51 2.76 9.34
CA ILE A 53 -1.10 3.38 8.08
C ILE A 53 -0.85 2.33 6.99
N GLY A 54 -0.31 1.16 7.37
CA GLY A 54 0.28 0.19 6.44
C GLY A 54 -0.66 -0.21 5.29
N VAL A 55 -1.82 -0.79 5.61
CA VAL A 55 -2.76 -1.34 4.62
C VAL A 55 -3.25 -0.25 3.66
N GLY A 56 -3.63 0.91 4.20
CA GLY A 56 -4.10 2.04 3.41
C GLY A 56 -3.02 2.54 2.45
N CYS A 57 -1.80 2.76 2.94
CA CYS A 57 -0.69 3.19 2.10
C CYS A 57 -0.30 2.16 1.05
N PHE A 58 -0.37 0.85 1.36
CA PHE A 58 -0.16 -0.20 0.37
C PHE A 58 -1.15 -0.11 -0.79
N ILE A 59 -2.43 0.12 -0.48
CA ILE A 59 -3.48 0.24 -1.49
C ILE A 59 -3.30 1.52 -2.30
N ALA A 60 -3.08 2.66 -1.64
CA ALA A 60 -2.85 3.95 -2.27
C ALA A 60 -1.61 3.95 -3.19
N ILE A 61 -0.47 3.45 -2.74
CA ILE A 61 0.75 3.43 -3.56
C ILE A 61 0.61 2.45 -4.73
N ASN A 62 -0.01 1.29 -4.53
CA ASN A 62 -0.29 0.38 -5.65
C ASN A 62 -1.25 0.99 -6.69
N ALA A 63 -2.24 1.79 -6.25
CA ALA A 63 -3.09 2.58 -7.12
C ALA A 63 -2.30 3.62 -7.91
N GLY A 64 -1.38 4.34 -7.27
CA GLY A 64 -0.50 5.30 -7.96
C GLY A 64 0.43 4.68 -9.00
N PHE A 65 0.84 3.41 -8.82
CA PHE A 65 1.60 2.65 -9.81
C PHE A 65 0.75 1.97 -10.89
N SER A 66 -0.57 2.08 -10.80
CA SER A 66 -1.45 1.39 -11.73
C SER A 66 -1.39 2.03 -13.11
N ARG A 67 -1.63 1.24 -14.16
CA ARG A 67 -1.58 1.75 -15.55
C ARG A 67 -2.67 2.78 -15.80
N GLU A 68 -3.80 2.59 -15.12
CA GLU A 68 -4.96 3.48 -15.11
C GLU A 68 -4.58 4.86 -14.59
N SER A 69 -3.65 4.94 -13.62
CA SER A 69 -3.13 6.21 -13.14
C SER A 69 -2.15 6.87 -14.12
N THR A 70 -1.33 6.11 -14.85
CA THR A 70 -0.17 6.68 -15.57
C THR A 70 -0.39 6.91 -17.07
N ILE A 71 -1.16 6.06 -17.76
CA ILE A 71 -1.23 6.04 -19.24
C ILE A 71 -2.62 6.46 -19.76
N GLY A 72 -3.63 6.46 -18.90
CA GLY A 72 -5.02 6.64 -19.29
C GLY A 72 -5.70 5.32 -19.70
N LEU A 73 -6.98 5.41 -20.06
CA LEU A 73 -7.91 4.28 -20.10
C LEU A 73 -8.40 3.98 -21.53
N PRO A 74 -7.63 3.26 -22.37
CA PRO A 74 -8.10 2.87 -23.69
C PRO A 74 -9.26 1.88 -23.58
N ILE A 75 -10.42 2.26 -24.13
CA ILE A 75 -11.67 1.48 -24.07
C ILE A 75 -11.53 0.11 -24.78
N ASN A 76 -10.73 0.03 -25.84
CA ASN A 76 -10.66 -1.14 -26.72
C ASN A 76 -9.97 -2.38 -26.11
N GLU A 77 -9.41 -2.29 -24.90
CA GLU A 77 -8.67 -3.40 -24.26
C GLU A 77 -9.30 -3.93 -22.95
N ARG A 78 -10.59 -3.68 -22.68
CA ARG A 78 -11.27 -4.07 -21.41
C ARG A 78 -11.02 -5.53 -20.99
N MET A 79 -11.33 -6.49 -21.85
CA MET A 79 -11.23 -7.92 -21.50
C MET A 79 -9.76 -8.36 -21.30
N SER A 80 -8.84 -7.85 -22.12
CA SER A 80 -7.41 -8.10 -21.95
C SER A 80 -6.89 -7.54 -20.62
N ARG A 81 -7.36 -6.37 -20.21
CA ARG A 81 -7.01 -5.74 -18.92
C ARG A 81 -7.53 -6.54 -17.72
N ILE A 82 -8.78 -6.97 -17.76
CA ILE A 82 -9.36 -7.81 -16.69
C ILE A 82 -8.55 -9.11 -16.57
N LYS A 83 -8.27 -9.80 -17.68
CA LYS A 83 -7.44 -11.01 -17.69
C LYS A 83 -6.04 -10.77 -17.12
N LYS A 84 -5.34 -9.73 -17.59
CA LYS A 84 -4.00 -9.36 -17.08
C LYS A 84 -4.03 -9.05 -15.58
N THR A 85 -5.07 -8.37 -15.12
CA THR A 85 -5.22 -8.01 -13.71
C THR A 85 -5.48 -9.24 -12.86
N PHE A 86 -6.37 -10.13 -13.29
CA PHE A 86 -6.64 -11.40 -12.64
C PHE A 86 -5.36 -12.24 -12.48
N VAL A 87 -4.60 -12.41 -13.56
CA VAL A 87 -3.30 -13.11 -13.54
C VAL A 87 -2.30 -12.40 -12.60
N SER A 88 -2.32 -11.07 -12.55
CA SER A 88 -1.44 -10.31 -11.64
C SER A 88 -1.83 -10.42 -10.17
N CYS A 89 -3.10 -10.65 -9.87
CA CYS A 89 -3.60 -10.82 -8.50
C CYS A 89 -3.43 -12.26 -8.01
N LEU A 90 -3.29 -13.24 -8.93
CA LEU A 90 -3.21 -14.66 -8.59
C LEU A 90 -2.10 -14.99 -7.57
N PRO A 91 -0.84 -14.51 -7.68
CA PRO A 91 0.16 -14.81 -6.66
C PRO A 91 -0.16 -14.20 -5.30
N ILE A 92 -0.76 -13.00 -5.26
CA ILE A 92 -1.18 -12.38 -3.99
C ILE A 92 -2.29 -13.22 -3.37
N PHE A 93 -3.25 -13.69 -4.17
CA PHE A 93 -4.29 -14.60 -3.70
C PHE A 93 -3.72 -15.93 -3.18
N ILE A 94 -2.77 -16.53 -3.89
CA ILE A 94 -2.08 -17.76 -3.47
C ILE A 94 -1.32 -17.53 -2.15
N LEU A 95 -0.65 -16.40 -1.98
CA LEU A 95 -0.02 -16.03 -0.70
C LEU A 95 -1.04 -15.91 0.43
N GLY A 96 -2.25 -15.42 0.13
CA GLY A 96 -3.38 -15.43 1.05
C GLY A 96 -3.78 -16.84 1.49
N LEU A 97 -3.88 -17.78 0.55
CA LEU A 97 -4.16 -19.19 0.85
C LEU A 97 -3.04 -19.84 1.65
N GLN A 98 -1.78 -19.60 1.27
CA GLN A 98 -0.62 -20.11 1.98
C GLN A 98 -0.57 -19.60 3.42
N ARG A 99 -0.78 -18.30 3.64
CA ARG A 99 -0.85 -17.72 4.98
C ARG A 99 -1.95 -18.36 5.81
N LEU A 100 -3.15 -18.53 5.23
CA LEU A 100 -4.27 -19.18 5.91
C LEU A 100 -3.92 -20.61 6.34
N ALA A 101 -3.35 -21.40 5.43
CA ALA A 101 -2.95 -22.78 5.71
C ALA A 101 -1.88 -22.87 6.80
N VAL A 102 -0.86 -22.00 6.75
CA VAL A 102 0.22 -21.98 7.74
C VAL A 102 -0.29 -21.55 9.12
N VAL A 103 -1.06 -20.47 9.21
CA VAL A 103 -1.58 -19.97 10.50
C VAL A 103 -2.51 -20.98 11.14
N LYS A 104 -3.42 -21.58 10.36
CA LYS A 104 -4.33 -22.62 10.86
C LYS A 104 -3.61 -23.93 11.19
N GLY A 105 -2.60 -24.31 10.42
CA GLY A 105 -1.82 -25.53 10.66
C GLY A 105 -0.84 -25.44 11.82
N LEU A 106 -0.34 -24.24 12.14
CA LEU A 106 0.59 -24.00 13.27
C LEU A 106 -0.13 -23.55 14.55
N GLU A 107 -1.47 -23.45 14.54
CA GLU A 107 -2.28 -22.91 15.65
C GLU A 107 -1.75 -21.57 16.18
N TYR A 108 -1.20 -20.74 15.28
CA TYR A 108 -0.62 -19.46 15.64
C TYR A 108 -1.74 -18.48 16.02
N HIS A 109 -1.49 -17.64 17.03
CA HIS A 109 -2.49 -16.69 17.52
C HIS A 109 -2.82 -15.65 16.44
N GLU A 110 -4.06 -15.66 15.95
CA GLU A 110 -4.54 -14.69 14.96
C GLU A 110 -5.48 -13.67 15.62
N GLU A 111 -5.23 -12.38 15.37
CA GLU A 111 -6.17 -11.33 15.73
C GLU A 111 -7.34 -11.33 14.76
N ILE A 112 -8.41 -12.06 15.11
CA ILE A 112 -9.63 -12.22 14.29
C ILE A 112 -10.25 -10.87 13.94
N THR A 113 -10.13 -9.87 14.82
CA THR A 113 -10.67 -8.51 14.62
C THR A 113 -9.94 -7.69 13.54
N GLU A 114 -8.80 -8.16 13.02
CA GLU A 114 -8.13 -7.47 11.92
C GLU A 114 -8.81 -7.66 10.56
N TYR A 115 -9.16 -8.91 10.23
CA TYR A 115 -9.69 -9.28 8.92
C TYR A 115 -10.80 -10.34 9.01
N GLY A 116 -10.76 -11.19 10.03
CA GLY A 116 -11.66 -12.33 10.19
C GLY A 116 -10.91 -13.64 10.37
N VAL A 117 -11.68 -14.73 10.47
CA VAL A 117 -11.17 -16.07 10.78
C VAL A 117 -10.43 -16.72 9.60
N HIS A 118 -10.88 -16.45 8.38
CA HIS A 118 -10.31 -17.02 7.15
C HIS A 118 -9.77 -15.96 6.20
N TRP A 119 -10.09 -14.68 6.46
CA TRP A 119 -9.66 -13.56 5.64
C TRP A 119 -8.34 -12.99 6.15
N ASN A 120 -7.53 -12.45 5.24
CA ASN A 120 -6.27 -11.80 5.61
C ASN A 120 -5.94 -10.67 4.64
N PHE A 121 -4.89 -9.91 4.98
CA PHE A 121 -4.40 -8.77 4.20
C PHE A 121 -4.22 -9.04 2.70
N PHE A 122 -3.70 -10.22 2.33
CA PHE A 122 -3.45 -10.53 0.92
C PHE A 122 -4.77 -10.69 0.14
N PHE A 123 -5.81 -11.25 0.76
CA PHE A 123 -7.13 -11.30 0.14
C PHE A 123 -7.70 -9.90 -0.04
N THR A 124 -7.68 -9.05 0.99
CA THR A 124 -8.13 -7.65 0.87
C THR A 124 -7.41 -6.92 -0.27
N LEU A 125 -6.08 -7.05 -0.36
CA LEU A 125 -5.29 -6.42 -1.42
C LEU A 125 -5.65 -6.96 -2.81
N SER A 126 -5.81 -8.27 -2.94
CA SER A 126 -6.17 -8.95 -4.20
C SER A 126 -7.56 -8.53 -4.70
N PHE A 127 -8.56 -8.59 -3.82
CA PHE A 127 -9.95 -8.25 -4.15
C PHE A 127 -10.13 -6.75 -4.41
N ALA A 128 -9.55 -5.89 -3.57
CA ALA A 128 -9.60 -4.44 -3.79
C ALA A 128 -9.04 -4.07 -5.15
N LYS A 129 -7.83 -4.55 -5.49
CA LYS A 129 -7.21 -4.30 -6.80
C LYS A 129 -8.07 -4.82 -7.95
N MET A 130 -8.57 -6.05 -7.86
CA MET A 130 -9.38 -6.67 -8.91
C MET A 130 -10.67 -5.88 -9.16
N LEU A 131 -11.43 -5.56 -8.10
CA LEU A 131 -12.68 -4.83 -8.20
C LEU A 131 -12.48 -3.40 -8.68
N SER A 132 -11.45 -2.70 -8.19
CA SER A 132 -11.11 -1.36 -8.66
C SER A 132 -10.74 -1.34 -10.14
N THR A 133 -9.95 -2.30 -10.63
CA THR A 133 -9.63 -2.36 -12.07
C THR A 133 -10.86 -2.68 -12.94
N ILE A 134 -11.79 -3.50 -12.45
CA ILE A 134 -13.07 -3.73 -13.14
C ILE A 134 -13.83 -2.41 -13.26
N LEU A 135 -13.95 -1.62 -12.19
CA LEU A 135 -14.59 -0.30 -12.23
C LEU A 135 -13.88 0.66 -13.18
N CYS A 136 -12.54 0.70 -13.18
CA CYS A 136 -11.75 1.48 -14.14
C CYS A 136 -11.93 1.02 -15.60
N CYS A 137 -12.32 -0.23 -15.85
CA CYS A 137 -12.58 -0.67 -17.23
C CYS A 137 -13.88 -0.05 -17.79
N PHE A 138 -14.86 0.23 -16.92
CA PHE A 138 -16.13 0.84 -17.31
C PHE A 138 -16.07 2.36 -17.30
N ILE A 139 -15.31 2.96 -16.38
CA ILE A 139 -15.20 4.41 -16.23
C ILE A 139 -13.89 4.88 -16.85
N SER A 140 -13.97 5.56 -17.99
CA SER A 140 -12.78 5.89 -18.80
C SER A 140 -12.18 7.27 -18.53
N GLN A 141 -12.86 8.14 -17.79
CA GLN A 141 -12.41 9.51 -17.51
C GLN A 141 -12.02 9.67 -16.04
N HIS A 142 -10.89 10.34 -15.76
CA HIS A 142 -10.39 10.54 -14.40
C HIS A 142 -11.34 11.34 -13.51
N LEU A 143 -12.05 12.33 -14.06
CA LEU A 143 -13.07 13.07 -13.32
C LEU A 143 -14.22 12.17 -12.87
N HIS A 144 -14.70 11.29 -13.74
CA HIS A 144 -15.75 10.33 -13.39
C HIS A 144 -15.26 9.30 -12.37
N LEU A 145 -13.99 8.90 -12.43
CA LEU A 145 -13.37 8.05 -11.39
C LEU A 145 -13.31 8.77 -10.04
N PHE A 146 -12.92 10.04 -10.03
CA PHE A 146 -12.90 10.88 -8.83
C PHE A 146 -14.30 10.96 -8.20
N ILE A 147 -15.31 11.32 -8.99
CA ILE A 147 -16.71 11.39 -8.51
C ILE A 147 -17.19 10.03 -8.00
N THR A 148 -16.88 8.95 -8.71
CA THR A 148 -17.25 7.59 -8.31
C THR A 148 -16.58 7.19 -7.00
N SER A 149 -15.30 7.55 -6.81
CA SER A 149 -14.58 7.27 -5.57
C SER A 149 -15.19 8.01 -4.37
N LEU A 150 -15.57 9.27 -4.56
CA LEU A 150 -16.25 10.08 -3.54
C LEU A 150 -17.63 9.50 -3.21
N ALA A 151 -18.43 9.20 -4.24
CA ALA A 151 -19.76 8.61 -4.08
C ALA A 151 -19.69 7.26 -3.34
N LEU A 152 -18.72 6.40 -3.68
CA LEU A 152 -18.53 5.11 -3.02
C LEU A 152 -18.11 5.27 -1.55
N GLY A 153 -17.21 6.22 -1.25
CA GLY A 153 -16.78 6.49 0.13
C GLY A 153 -17.90 7.06 1.00
N ILE A 154 -18.69 7.98 0.46
CA ILE A 154 -19.87 8.55 1.15
C ILE A 154 -20.94 7.47 1.34
N LEU A 155 -21.24 6.68 0.30
CA LEU A 155 -22.21 5.59 0.41
C LEU A 155 -21.78 4.56 1.46
N HIS A 156 -20.49 4.21 1.50
CA HIS A 156 -19.94 3.33 2.53
C HIS A 156 -20.13 3.92 3.93
N GLN A 157 -19.83 5.21 4.13
CA GLN A 157 -20.06 5.88 5.41
C GLN A 157 -21.55 5.91 5.80
N ILE A 158 -22.45 6.13 4.86
CA ILE A 158 -23.90 6.09 5.11
C ILE A 158 -24.30 4.69 5.57
N LEU A 159 -23.82 3.62 4.91
CA LEU A 159 -24.11 2.24 5.30
C LEU A 159 -23.57 1.93 6.71
N LEU A 160 -22.38 2.43 7.06
CA LEU A 160 -21.82 2.34 8.42
C LEU A 160 -22.77 2.99 9.44
N CYS A 161 -23.24 4.21 9.16
CA CYS A 161 -24.19 4.92 10.02
C CYS A 161 -25.56 4.23 10.12
N LEU A 162 -26.00 3.49 9.09
CA LEU A 162 -27.26 2.74 9.07
C LEU A 162 -27.21 1.40 9.83
N GLY A 163 -26.10 1.10 10.52
CA GLY A 163 -25.96 -0.08 11.38
C GLY A 163 -24.93 -1.11 10.90
N LEU A 164 -24.26 -0.88 9.76
CA LEU A 164 -23.19 -1.76 9.32
C LEU A 164 -22.00 -1.75 10.30
N LYS A 165 -21.73 -0.61 10.96
CA LYS A 165 -20.68 -0.53 12.00
C LYS A 165 -20.98 -1.45 13.18
N ASP A 166 -22.24 -1.50 13.63
CA ASP A 166 -22.65 -2.33 14.76
C ASP A 166 -22.52 -3.81 14.40
N PHE A 167 -22.80 -4.16 13.14
CA PHE A 167 -22.56 -5.50 12.62
C PHE A 167 -21.07 -5.85 12.58
N ILE A 168 -20.19 -4.94 12.10
CA ILE A 168 -18.75 -5.17 12.03
C ILE A 168 -18.16 -5.34 13.44
N GLN A 169 -18.53 -4.48 14.37
CA GLN A 169 -17.93 -4.42 15.71
C GLN A 169 -18.40 -5.51 16.67
N ASN A 170 -19.58 -6.10 16.45
CA ASN A 170 -20.10 -7.14 17.35
C ASN A 170 -19.25 -8.44 17.33
N ASP A 171 -19.51 -9.34 18.28
CA ASP A 171 -18.79 -10.62 18.40
C ASP A 171 -19.44 -11.77 17.60
N TYR A 172 -20.50 -11.50 16.83
CA TYR A 172 -21.20 -12.52 16.06
C TYR A 172 -20.33 -12.99 14.87
N ARG A 173 -20.00 -14.29 14.84
CA ARG A 173 -19.11 -14.92 13.84
C ARG A 173 -19.69 -16.17 13.17
N ILE A 174 -20.99 -16.44 13.31
CA ILE A 174 -21.60 -17.64 12.76
C ILE A 174 -21.78 -17.49 11.23
N GLY A 175 -21.21 -18.43 10.48
CA GLY A 175 -21.23 -18.45 9.01
C GLY A 175 -20.06 -17.69 8.38
N PHE A 176 -19.78 -17.98 7.11
CA PHE A 176 -18.57 -17.47 6.43
C PHE A 176 -18.52 -15.93 6.35
N ILE A 177 -19.66 -15.27 6.12
CA ILE A 177 -19.72 -13.80 6.01
C ILE A 177 -19.44 -13.15 7.37
N ALA A 178 -20.12 -13.59 8.44
CA ALA A 178 -19.91 -13.03 9.76
C ALA A 178 -18.50 -13.32 10.31
N ALA A 179 -17.95 -14.50 10.02
CA ALA A 179 -16.58 -14.86 10.38
C ALA A 179 -15.53 -13.93 9.73
N ASN A 180 -15.81 -13.38 8.55
CA ASN A 180 -14.88 -12.58 7.75
C ASN A 180 -15.32 -11.14 7.50
N LYS A 181 -16.28 -10.66 8.28
CA LYS A 181 -16.94 -9.37 8.06
C LYS A 181 -15.97 -8.18 8.08
N ASP A 182 -14.95 -8.20 8.92
CA ASP A 182 -13.98 -7.10 9.04
C ASP A 182 -13.23 -6.89 7.70
N GLY A 183 -12.78 -7.98 7.09
CA GLY A 183 -12.11 -7.96 5.80
C GLY A 183 -13.04 -7.72 4.61
N ILE A 184 -14.27 -8.27 4.63
CA ILE A 184 -15.22 -8.16 3.52
C ILE A 184 -15.85 -6.76 3.48
N PHE A 185 -16.37 -6.26 4.60
CA PHE A 185 -17.09 -5.00 4.64
C PHE A 185 -16.17 -3.76 4.68
N SER A 186 -14.86 -3.94 4.85
CA SER A 186 -13.88 -2.86 4.61
C SER A 186 -13.51 -2.69 3.12
N LEU A 187 -13.85 -3.65 2.24
CA LEU A 187 -13.53 -3.58 0.81
C LEU A 187 -14.07 -2.32 0.10
N PRO A 188 -15.34 -1.89 0.30
CA PRO A 188 -15.85 -0.69 -0.37
C PRO A 188 -15.02 0.57 -0.05
N GLY A 189 -14.63 0.74 1.22
CA GLY A 189 -13.75 1.83 1.64
C GLY A 189 -12.37 1.77 0.98
N TYR A 190 -11.77 0.57 0.92
CA TYR A 190 -10.49 0.37 0.22
C TYR A 190 -10.58 0.58 -1.30
N ILE A 191 -11.69 0.20 -1.94
CA ILE A 191 -11.94 0.45 -3.36
C ILE A 191 -12.08 1.95 -3.60
N SER A 192 -12.81 2.68 -2.74
CA SER A 192 -12.92 4.13 -2.81
C SER A 192 -11.55 4.80 -2.72
N LEU A 193 -10.73 4.41 -1.73
CA LEU A 193 -9.35 4.86 -1.58
C LEU A 193 -8.51 4.60 -2.84
N TYR A 194 -8.57 3.38 -3.39
CA TYR A 194 -7.83 3.03 -4.60
C TYR A 194 -8.24 3.90 -5.78
N LEU A 195 -9.55 4.04 -6.05
CA LEU A 195 -10.06 4.83 -7.18
C LEU A 195 -9.72 6.31 -7.04
N MET A 196 -9.78 6.85 -5.82
CA MET A 196 -9.41 8.23 -5.52
C MET A 196 -7.95 8.50 -5.91
N VAL A 197 -7.04 7.61 -5.51
CA VAL A 197 -5.61 7.76 -5.83
C VAL A 197 -5.33 7.56 -7.32
N VAL A 198 -6.03 6.64 -8.00
CA VAL A 198 -5.95 6.51 -9.47
C VAL A 198 -6.40 7.79 -10.17
N ALA A 199 -7.48 8.43 -9.69
CA ALA A 199 -7.98 9.66 -10.28
C ALA A 199 -6.99 10.82 -10.09
N ILE A 200 -6.51 11.04 -8.85
CA ILE A 200 -5.53 12.09 -8.55
C ILE A 200 -4.23 11.87 -9.33
N GLY A 201 -3.72 10.63 -9.34
CA GLY A 201 -2.54 10.27 -10.11
C GLY A 201 -2.75 10.49 -11.60
N GLY A 202 -3.93 10.17 -12.14
CA GLY A 202 -4.31 10.49 -13.52
C GLY A 202 -4.17 11.97 -13.86
N PHE A 203 -4.70 12.87 -13.02
CA PHE A 203 -4.56 14.31 -13.22
C PHE A 203 -3.09 14.76 -13.18
N CYS A 204 -2.32 14.21 -12.25
CA CYS A 204 -0.90 14.51 -12.13
C CYS A 204 -0.11 14.03 -13.36
N PHE A 205 -0.23 12.76 -13.75
CA PHE A 205 0.56 12.18 -14.84
C PHE A 205 0.16 12.66 -16.24
N GLN A 206 -1.10 13.09 -16.44
CA GLN A 206 -1.50 13.75 -17.69
C GLN A 206 -0.70 15.04 -17.91
N ARG A 207 -0.58 15.88 -16.87
CA ARG A 207 0.23 17.10 -16.91
C ARG A 207 1.72 16.82 -17.18
N LYS A 208 2.25 15.67 -16.71
CA LYS A 208 3.63 15.22 -17.02
C LYS A 208 3.92 15.11 -18.49
N ARG A 209 2.92 14.65 -19.23
CA ARG A 209 3.07 14.37 -20.64
C ARG A 209 3.15 15.66 -21.47
N GLU A 210 2.67 16.76 -20.91
CA GLU A 210 2.59 18.08 -21.55
C GLU A 210 3.80 18.96 -21.22
N GLU A 211 4.47 18.74 -20.07
CA GLU A 211 5.62 19.53 -19.59
C GLU A 211 6.97 18.77 -19.66
N ASN A 212 8.10 19.50 -19.75
CA ASN A 212 9.45 18.90 -19.80
C ASN A 212 9.79 18.06 -18.54
N GLU A 213 10.34 16.85 -18.72
CA GLU A 213 10.53 15.83 -17.66
C GLU A 213 11.35 16.26 -16.43
N GLN A 214 12.21 17.28 -16.53
CA GLN A 214 13.15 17.66 -15.46
C GLN A 214 12.54 18.58 -14.38
N ILE A 215 11.51 19.38 -14.68
CA ILE A 215 10.88 20.32 -13.74
C ILE A 215 9.59 19.74 -13.13
N PHE A 216 9.14 18.61 -13.68
CA PHE A 216 7.81 18.07 -13.46
C PHE A 216 7.49 17.69 -12.00
N SER A 217 8.43 17.10 -11.26
CA SER A 217 8.16 16.67 -9.89
C SER A 217 7.92 17.84 -8.94
N TYR A 218 8.52 19.01 -9.20
CA TYR A 218 8.39 20.21 -8.36
C TYR A 218 7.16 21.03 -8.73
N ALA A 219 6.76 21.02 -10.01
CA ALA A 219 5.58 21.73 -10.50
C ALA A 219 4.27 21.24 -9.86
N LEU A 220 4.22 19.98 -9.39
CA LEU A 220 3.06 19.36 -8.74
C LEU A 220 2.99 19.58 -7.21
N ILE A 221 4.01 20.19 -6.60
CA ILE A 221 4.03 20.42 -5.15
C ILE A 221 2.79 21.20 -4.66
N PRO A 222 2.33 22.27 -5.34
CA PRO A 222 1.13 22.98 -4.93
C PRO A 222 -0.13 22.10 -4.92
N GLU A 223 -0.31 21.22 -5.90
CA GLU A 223 -1.43 20.28 -5.97
C GLU A 223 -1.34 19.22 -4.88
N PHE A 224 -0.13 18.75 -4.55
CA PHE A 224 0.08 17.83 -3.44
C PHE A 224 -0.24 18.51 -2.10
N ILE A 225 0.16 19.76 -1.91
CA ILE A 225 -0.18 20.55 -0.72
C ILE A 225 -1.69 20.77 -0.63
N ALA A 226 -2.34 21.15 -1.73
CA ALA A 226 -3.80 21.32 -1.77
C ALA A 226 -4.52 20.01 -1.43
N THR A 227 -4.07 18.88 -1.99
CA THR A 227 -4.62 17.55 -1.70
C THR A 227 -4.39 17.16 -0.23
N PHE A 228 -3.20 17.40 0.32
CA PHE A 228 -2.88 17.20 1.72
C PHE A 228 -3.80 18.01 2.65
N LEU A 229 -3.95 19.32 2.39
CA LEU A 229 -4.80 20.20 3.20
C LEU A 229 -6.28 19.83 3.10
N CYS A 230 -6.81 19.62 1.89
CA CYS A 230 -8.21 19.26 1.68
C CYS A 230 -8.55 17.90 2.30
N SER A 231 -7.71 16.88 2.09
CA SER A 231 -7.92 15.56 2.70
C SER A 231 -7.76 15.61 4.21
N GLY A 232 -6.83 16.39 4.75
CA GLY A 232 -6.61 16.55 6.18
C GLY A 232 -7.78 17.25 6.87
N LEU A 233 -8.31 18.31 6.26
CA LEU A 233 -9.53 18.97 6.74
C LEU A 233 -10.73 18.02 6.69
N CYS A 234 -10.91 17.30 5.58
CA CYS A 234 -11.99 16.32 5.45
C CYS A 234 -11.87 15.21 6.50
N MET A 235 -10.66 14.70 6.72
CA MET A 235 -10.37 13.72 7.77
C MET A 235 -10.76 14.26 9.15
N PHE A 236 -10.34 15.49 9.50
CA PHE A 236 -10.64 16.10 10.79
C PHE A 236 -12.16 16.25 11.00
N ILE A 237 -12.86 16.82 10.00
CA ILE A 237 -14.32 16.99 10.05
C ILE A 237 -15.03 15.66 10.25
N ASN A 238 -14.69 14.63 9.47
CA ASN A 238 -15.32 13.32 9.59
C ASN A 238 -15.02 12.67 10.96
N HIS A 239 -13.77 12.74 11.40
CA HIS A 239 -13.35 12.18 12.70
C HIS A 239 -14.09 12.82 13.88
N THR A 240 -14.34 14.13 13.83
CA THR A 240 -14.96 14.86 14.95
C THR A 240 -16.48 14.88 14.90
N LEU A 241 -17.09 14.94 13.70
CA LEU A 241 -18.52 15.19 13.56
C LEU A 241 -19.34 13.97 13.16
N ILE A 242 -18.73 12.94 12.55
CA ILE A 242 -19.46 11.79 11.99
C ILE A 242 -19.09 10.52 12.73
N GLU A 243 -17.83 10.10 12.60
CA GLU A 243 -17.34 8.85 13.19
C GLU A 243 -15.81 8.90 13.31
N HIS A 244 -15.29 8.47 14.46
CA HIS A 244 -13.86 8.38 14.68
C HIS A 244 -13.20 7.48 13.62
N THR A 245 -11.96 7.80 13.26
CA THR A 245 -11.19 7.04 12.28
C THR A 245 -11.12 5.55 12.65
N SER A 246 -11.48 4.66 11.72
CA SER A 246 -11.37 3.22 11.92
C SER A 246 -10.78 2.53 10.69
N ARG A 247 -9.61 1.89 10.88
CA ARG A 247 -9.00 1.01 9.87
C ARG A 247 -9.85 -0.23 9.63
N ARG A 248 -10.42 -0.78 10.70
CA ARG A 248 -11.21 -2.04 10.67
C ARG A 248 -12.45 -1.89 9.78
N GLU A 249 -13.09 -0.73 9.81
CA GLU A 249 -14.25 -0.41 8.97
C GLU A 249 -13.87 0.20 7.61
N ALA A 250 -12.62 0.66 7.47
CA ALA A 250 -12.15 1.49 6.36
C ALA A 250 -13.11 2.67 6.09
N ASN A 251 -13.50 3.37 7.17
CA ASN A 251 -14.49 4.43 7.12
C ASN A 251 -13.96 5.70 6.42
N LEU A 252 -14.84 6.68 6.17
CA LEU A 252 -14.48 7.85 5.37
C LEU A 252 -13.36 8.68 6.01
N ALA A 253 -13.37 8.82 7.34
CA ALA A 253 -12.29 9.47 8.09
C ALA A 253 -10.94 8.77 7.86
N TYR A 254 -10.92 7.43 7.85
CA TYR A 254 -9.72 6.64 7.56
C TYR A 254 -9.25 6.79 6.10
N ILE A 255 -10.17 6.79 5.13
CA ILE A 255 -9.81 7.03 3.71
C ILE A 255 -9.12 8.38 3.56
N CYS A 256 -9.71 9.44 4.12
CA CYS A 256 -9.13 10.78 4.08
C CYS A 256 -7.78 10.83 4.80
N TRP A 257 -7.66 10.20 5.97
CA TRP A 257 -6.40 10.13 6.72
C TRP A 257 -5.27 9.50 5.91
N ILE A 258 -5.52 8.37 5.25
CA ILE A 258 -4.52 7.69 4.44
C ILE A 258 -4.09 8.55 3.25
N ILE A 259 -5.03 9.25 2.59
CA ILE A 259 -4.70 10.20 1.52
C ILE A 259 -3.79 11.30 2.09
N THR A 260 -4.16 11.90 3.22
CA THR A 260 -3.35 12.93 3.88
C THR A 260 -1.93 12.41 4.19
N ALA A 261 -1.81 11.21 4.76
CA ALA A 261 -0.52 10.62 5.09
C ALA A 261 0.35 10.35 3.84
N VAL A 262 -0.24 9.79 2.78
CA VAL A 262 0.49 9.51 1.53
C VAL A 262 0.98 10.81 0.87
N PHE A 263 0.12 11.83 0.77
CA PHE A 263 0.52 13.10 0.15
C PHE A 263 1.52 13.89 1.01
N PHE A 264 1.40 13.82 2.34
CA PHE A 264 2.41 14.37 3.24
C PHE A 264 3.79 13.74 2.99
N LEU A 265 3.86 12.41 2.95
CA LEU A 265 5.11 11.69 2.68
C LEU A 265 5.63 11.97 1.26
N LEU A 266 4.75 12.10 0.27
CA LEU A 266 5.14 12.44 -1.10
C LEU A 266 5.74 13.85 -1.19
N ILE A 267 5.19 14.83 -0.46
CA ILE A 267 5.75 16.18 -0.37
C ILE A 267 7.16 16.12 0.22
N ILE A 268 7.36 15.36 1.31
CA ILE A 268 8.68 15.17 1.92
C ILE A 268 9.67 14.58 0.91
N GLU A 269 9.29 13.52 0.19
CA GLU A 269 10.14 12.93 -0.85
C GLU A 269 10.50 13.93 -1.95
N CYS A 270 9.55 14.75 -2.41
CA CYS A 270 9.81 15.82 -3.38
C CYS A 270 10.78 16.87 -2.82
N LEU A 271 10.60 17.30 -1.56
CA LEU A 271 11.48 18.28 -0.92
C LEU A 271 12.90 17.73 -0.71
N ILE A 272 13.05 16.47 -0.29
CA ILE A 272 14.36 15.82 -0.18
C ILE A 272 15.03 15.73 -1.55
N SER A 273 14.27 15.40 -2.59
CA SER A 273 14.78 15.35 -3.97
C SER A 273 15.28 16.71 -4.43
N PHE A 274 14.50 17.76 -4.15
CA PHE A 274 14.86 19.13 -4.46
C PHE A 274 16.16 19.51 -3.76
N ALA A 275 16.28 19.22 -2.46
CA ALA A 275 17.47 19.51 -1.68
C ALA A 275 18.71 18.79 -2.24
N ILE A 276 18.60 17.50 -2.58
CA ILE A 276 19.69 16.74 -3.21
C ILE A 276 20.07 17.35 -4.55
N ASP A 277 19.08 17.69 -5.40
CA ASP A 277 19.33 18.30 -6.70
C ASP A 277 20.05 19.64 -6.60
N VAL A 278 19.68 20.49 -5.63
CA VAL A 278 20.30 21.79 -5.33
C VAL A 278 21.73 21.61 -4.80
N LEU A 279 21.94 20.70 -3.85
CA LEU A 279 23.27 20.44 -3.27
C LEU A 279 24.24 19.83 -4.29
N THR A 280 23.72 19.12 -5.30
CA THR A 280 24.53 18.45 -6.33
C THR A 280 24.69 19.25 -7.62
N VAL A 281 24.11 20.47 -7.73
CA VAL A 281 24.22 21.32 -8.94
C VAL A 281 25.66 21.50 -9.41
N ASN A 282 26.60 21.65 -8.47
CA ASN A 282 28.02 21.87 -8.78
C ASN A 282 28.82 20.56 -9.01
N VAL A 283 28.22 19.39 -8.81
CA VAL A 283 28.87 18.06 -8.93
C VAL A 283 28.40 17.28 -10.16
N LYS A 284 27.31 17.74 -10.82
CA LYS A 284 26.67 17.14 -12.02
C LYS A 284 27.53 17.13 -13.31
N HIS A 285 28.85 17.29 -13.23
CA HIS A 285 29.76 16.97 -14.33
C HIS A 285 29.94 15.47 -14.55
N SER A 286 29.58 14.62 -13.58
CA SER A 286 29.50 13.17 -13.74
C SER A 286 28.04 12.73 -13.86
N ASN A 287 27.72 11.90 -14.86
CA ASN A 287 26.38 11.35 -15.12
C ASN A 287 25.87 10.37 -14.04
N GLU A 288 26.51 10.32 -12.86
CA GLU A 288 26.16 9.39 -11.79
C GLU A 288 25.06 9.99 -10.91
N LYS A 289 23.87 9.40 -10.99
CA LYS A 289 22.77 9.73 -10.07
C LYS A 289 23.10 9.16 -8.69
N LEU A 290 23.14 10.01 -7.67
CA LEU A 290 23.18 9.57 -6.27
C LEU A 290 21.84 8.90 -5.92
N GLU A 291 21.78 7.58 -6.09
CA GLU A 291 20.64 6.77 -5.65
C GLU A 291 21.10 5.75 -4.59
N SER A 292 20.34 5.65 -3.50
CA SER A 292 20.63 4.66 -2.46
C SER A 292 20.42 3.25 -3.01
N VAL A 293 21.47 2.43 -2.94
CA VAL A 293 21.44 1.02 -3.33
C VAL A 293 20.38 0.25 -2.55
N VAL A 294 20.21 0.57 -1.25
CA VAL A 294 19.22 -0.10 -0.40
C VAL A 294 17.80 0.22 -0.88
N PHE A 295 17.51 1.48 -1.25
CA PHE A 295 16.18 1.84 -1.77
C PHE A 295 15.89 1.14 -3.09
N ASN A 296 16.86 1.13 -4.00
CA ASN A 296 16.71 0.44 -5.28
C ASN A 296 16.53 -1.08 -5.08
N ALA A 297 17.24 -1.67 -4.12
CA ALA A 297 17.09 -3.07 -3.74
C ALA A 297 15.70 -3.42 -3.20
N PHE A 298 15.17 -2.64 -2.24
CA PHE A 298 13.83 -2.84 -1.70
C PHE A 298 12.72 -2.57 -2.73
N SER A 299 12.91 -1.59 -3.62
CA SER A 299 11.95 -1.25 -4.67
C SER A 299 11.85 -2.36 -5.74
N GLN A 300 12.95 -3.06 -6.03
CA GLN A 300 12.99 -4.11 -7.04
C GLN A 300 12.18 -5.36 -6.65
N ASN A 301 12.26 -5.78 -5.38
CA ASN A 301 11.68 -7.05 -4.90
C ASN A 301 10.74 -6.85 -3.70
N THR A 302 9.93 -5.80 -3.72
CA THR A 302 9.11 -5.39 -2.57
C THR A 302 8.25 -6.52 -1.96
N LEU A 303 7.48 -7.24 -2.79
CA LEU A 303 6.60 -8.30 -2.30
C LEU A 303 7.40 -9.45 -1.68
N PHE A 304 8.53 -9.80 -2.28
CA PHE A 304 9.42 -10.83 -1.73
C PHE A 304 10.00 -10.40 -0.38
N MET A 305 10.49 -9.17 -0.26
CA MET A 305 11.00 -8.64 1.00
C MET A 305 9.92 -8.62 2.09
N PHE A 306 8.68 -8.30 1.73
CA PHE A 306 7.55 -8.35 2.67
C PHE A 306 7.29 -9.78 3.19
N ILE A 307 7.27 -10.78 2.30
CA ILE A 307 7.05 -12.18 2.67
C ILE A 307 8.21 -12.69 3.53
N LEU A 308 9.45 -12.40 3.12
CA LEU A 308 10.64 -12.77 3.86
C LEU A 308 10.62 -12.19 5.28
N ALA A 309 10.25 -10.91 5.41
CA ALA A 309 10.08 -10.25 6.69
C ALA A 309 9.05 -10.98 7.58
N ASN A 310 7.86 -11.30 7.05
CA ASN A 310 6.83 -12.04 7.81
C ASN A 310 7.30 -13.45 8.23
N ILE A 311 8.05 -14.15 7.38
CA ILE A 311 8.60 -15.49 7.70
C ILE A 311 9.64 -15.36 8.82
N LEU A 312 10.57 -14.40 8.72
CA LEU A 312 11.58 -14.17 9.74
C LEU A 312 10.95 -13.73 11.08
N THR A 313 9.91 -12.90 11.05
CA THR A 313 9.12 -12.57 12.24
C THR A 313 8.53 -13.82 12.88
N GLY A 314 7.90 -14.70 12.10
CA GLY A 314 7.37 -15.96 12.60
C GLY A 314 8.45 -16.87 13.22
N ILE A 315 9.64 -16.95 12.60
CA ILE A 315 10.76 -17.72 13.15
C ILE A 315 11.23 -17.13 14.49
N ILE A 316 11.33 -15.81 14.60
CA ILE A 316 11.74 -15.15 15.85
C ILE A 316 10.70 -15.37 16.95
N ASN A 317 9.41 -15.22 16.64
CA ASN A 317 8.32 -15.43 17.61
C ASN A 317 8.19 -16.88 18.05
N LEU A 318 8.54 -17.85 17.20
CA LEU A 318 8.54 -19.28 17.58
C LEU A 318 9.79 -19.68 18.37
N SER A 319 10.91 -18.97 18.20
CA SER A 319 12.19 -19.29 18.86
C SER A 319 12.41 -18.52 20.16
N THR A 320 11.78 -17.36 20.32
CA THR A 320 11.99 -16.44 21.45
C THR A 320 10.64 -15.93 21.95
N ASP A 321 10.42 -15.95 23.27
CA ASP A 321 9.28 -15.28 23.89
C ASP A 321 9.50 -13.76 23.89
N THR A 322 9.16 -13.12 22.76
CA THR A 322 9.39 -11.69 22.49
C THR A 322 8.76 -10.77 23.53
N THR A 323 7.70 -11.23 24.23
CA THR A 323 7.01 -10.44 25.26
C THR A 323 7.81 -10.26 26.55
N LYS A 324 8.82 -11.10 26.78
CA LYS A 324 9.65 -11.09 28.00
C LYS A 324 11.09 -10.64 27.77
N VAL A 325 11.44 -10.27 26.54
CA VAL A 325 12.80 -9.85 26.20
C VAL A 325 13.05 -8.43 26.71
N ASP A 326 14.15 -8.22 27.43
CA ASP A 326 14.57 -6.89 27.88
C ASP A 326 14.84 -5.94 26.71
N ASP A 327 14.61 -4.64 26.92
CA ASP A 327 14.70 -3.60 25.89
C ASP A 327 16.04 -3.61 25.14
N TYR A 328 17.15 -3.82 25.84
CA TYR A 328 18.48 -3.86 25.23
C TYR A 328 18.62 -5.01 24.22
N PHE A 329 18.19 -6.21 24.60
CA PHE A 329 18.24 -7.38 23.71
C PHE A 329 17.22 -7.26 22.57
N ALA A 330 16.05 -6.69 22.84
CA ALA A 330 15.05 -6.41 21.81
C ALA A 330 15.61 -5.52 20.70
N VAL A 331 16.30 -4.43 21.05
CA VAL A 331 16.92 -3.52 20.08
C VAL A 331 18.01 -4.24 19.27
N ILE A 332 18.82 -5.10 19.90
CA ILE A 332 19.83 -5.90 19.18
C ILE A 332 19.18 -6.84 18.17
N ILE A 333 18.13 -7.56 18.58
CA ILE A 333 17.41 -8.48 17.68
C ILE A 333 16.83 -7.71 16.49
N LEU A 334 16.20 -6.56 16.74
CA LEU A 334 15.63 -5.72 15.68
C LEU A 334 16.71 -5.19 14.73
N PHE A 335 17.89 -4.81 15.25
CA PHE A 335 19.01 -4.36 14.43
C PHE A 335 19.55 -5.48 13.54
N ILE A 336 19.79 -6.67 14.10
CA ILE A 336 20.25 -7.84 13.36
C ILE A 336 19.23 -8.23 12.28
N TYR A 337 17.95 -8.24 12.64
CA TYR A 337 16.85 -8.52 11.72
C TYR A 337 16.81 -7.51 10.55
N ALA A 338 16.89 -6.21 10.82
CA ALA A 338 16.91 -5.18 9.78
C ALA A 338 18.15 -5.30 8.89
N PHE A 339 19.32 -5.59 9.48
CA PHE A 339 20.56 -5.83 8.75
C PHE A 339 20.45 -7.01 7.79
N ILE A 340 19.92 -8.15 8.25
CA ILE A 340 19.71 -9.35 7.42
C ILE A 340 18.79 -9.04 6.23
N LEU A 341 17.68 -8.35 6.48
CA LEU A 341 16.75 -7.96 5.40
C LEU A 341 17.44 -7.06 4.38
N CYS A 342 18.19 -6.04 4.82
CA CYS A 342 18.94 -5.17 3.93
C CYS A 342 20.01 -5.93 3.14
N ALA A 343 20.76 -6.83 3.78
CA ALA A 343 21.79 -7.64 3.14
C ALA A 343 21.20 -8.54 2.04
N ILE A 344 20.07 -9.21 2.32
CA ILE A 344 19.38 -10.05 1.35
C ILE A 344 18.82 -9.21 0.19
N ALA A 345 18.22 -8.06 0.48
CA ALA A 345 17.72 -7.16 -0.56
C ALA A 345 18.86 -6.73 -1.51
N VAL A 346 19.98 -6.26 -0.95
CA VAL A 346 21.14 -5.81 -1.72
C VAL A 346 21.80 -6.96 -2.48
N PHE A 347 21.88 -8.15 -1.89
CA PHE A 347 22.37 -9.34 -2.59
C PHE A 347 21.53 -9.67 -3.82
N CYS A 348 20.20 -9.70 -3.67
CA CYS A 348 19.28 -9.90 -4.79
C CYS A 348 19.41 -8.80 -5.85
N TYR A 349 19.61 -7.56 -5.44
CA TYR A 349 19.83 -6.41 -6.32
C TYR A 349 21.10 -6.58 -7.15
N ILE A 350 22.25 -6.82 -6.50
CA ILE A 350 23.55 -7.00 -7.17
C ILE A 350 23.53 -8.20 -8.13
N LYS A 351 22.86 -9.29 -7.74
CA LYS A 351 22.72 -10.48 -8.59
C LYS A 351 21.62 -10.35 -9.65
N ASN A 352 20.96 -9.20 -9.77
CA ASN A 352 19.83 -8.97 -10.67
C ASN A 352 18.71 -10.03 -10.56
N ILE A 353 18.55 -10.61 -9.37
CA ILE A 353 17.49 -11.57 -9.10
C ILE A 353 16.19 -10.79 -8.98
N GLN A 354 15.40 -10.78 -10.05
CA GLN A 354 14.04 -10.25 -10.03
C GLN A 354 13.06 -11.40 -9.90
N LEU A 355 12.41 -11.49 -8.75
CA LEU A 355 11.20 -12.30 -8.62
C LEU A 355 10.09 -11.56 -9.36
N LYS A 356 10.06 -11.77 -10.69
CA LYS A 356 9.16 -11.08 -11.61
C LYS A 356 7.73 -11.19 -11.09
N ARG A 357 7.04 -10.05 -11.04
CA ARG A 357 5.57 -10.03 -11.03
C ARG A 357 5.08 -10.90 -12.21
N PRO A 358 4.06 -11.73 -12.05
CA PRO A 358 3.59 -12.71 -13.03
C PRO A 358 2.99 -12.08 -14.30
N THR A 359 3.19 -10.80 -14.58
CA THR A 359 2.84 -10.22 -15.88
C THR A 359 3.70 -10.79 -17.01
N ASN A 360 4.90 -11.30 -16.70
CA ASN A 360 5.76 -11.97 -17.67
C ASN A 360 5.48 -13.47 -17.85
N LEU A 361 4.58 -14.08 -17.06
CA LEU A 361 4.16 -15.47 -17.30
C LEU A 361 3.33 -15.60 -18.58
N ILE A 362 2.66 -14.53 -19.03
CA ILE A 362 1.89 -14.53 -20.30
C ILE A 362 2.83 -14.73 -21.50
N ASN A 363 4.04 -14.17 -21.45
CA ASN A 363 5.06 -14.42 -22.48
C ASN A 363 5.70 -15.82 -22.38
N LEU A 364 5.65 -16.46 -21.19
CA LEU A 364 6.14 -17.81 -20.99
C LEU A 364 5.08 -18.89 -21.35
N ILE A 365 3.79 -18.57 -21.26
CA ILE A 365 2.68 -19.49 -21.56
C ILE A 365 2.24 -19.42 -23.04
N GLY A 366 2.81 -18.52 -23.85
CA GLY A 366 2.59 -18.54 -25.31
C GLY A 366 1.17 -18.19 -25.76
N LEU A 367 0.38 -17.51 -24.92
CA LEU A 367 -0.93 -16.99 -25.31
C LEU A 367 -0.77 -15.57 -25.87
N LYS A 368 -0.62 -15.50 -27.20
CA LYS A 368 -0.71 -14.25 -27.99
C LYS A 368 -2.13 -13.72 -28.04
#